data_AF-A0A017TFU3-F1
#
_entry.id   AF-A0A017TFU3-F1
#
_cell.length_a   1.000
_cell.length_b   1.000
_cell.length_c   1.000
_cell.angle_alpha   90.00
_cell.angle_beta   90.00
_cell.angle_gamma   90.00
#
_symmetry.space_group_name_H-M   'P 1'
#
loop_
_entity.id
_entity.type
_entity.pdbx_description
1 polymer ?
#
loop_
_entity_poly.entity_id
_entity_poly.type
_entity_poly.pdbx_seq_one_letter_code
_entity_poly.pdbx_strand_id
1 'polypeptide(L)'
;MDICPPSLDSPVFLYGLRRLLLLLHTAGSIVLLGAATHHAMQMRHYLRGRFPRVRQEKTWARVTSAAYVITFALGALLYPSYRVHVRACWLEQHAPLYVGLFDVKEVFASLALVVAVGLGLLSYTLRPAEERALVPVYAAMSFVVCAVVWLDATLGILIVSVRGIG
;
A
#
# COMPACT_ATOMS: atom_id res chain seq x y z
N MET A 1 13.40 -0.36 23.95
CA MET A 1 14.13 -1.63 24.16
C MET A 1 13.39 -2.69 23.37
N ASP A 2 14.09 -3.38 22.47
CA ASP A 2 13.53 -4.50 21.73
C ASP A 2 13.20 -5.64 22.72
N ILE A 3 11.97 -6.17 22.67
CA ILE A 3 11.49 -7.19 23.61
C ILE A 3 12.23 -8.51 23.42
N CYS A 4 12.71 -8.77 22.20
CA CYS A 4 13.47 -9.95 21.84
C CYS A 4 14.57 -9.54 20.84
N PRO A 5 15.76 -9.12 21.30
CA PRO A 5 16.85 -8.77 20.39
C PRO A 5 17.28 -10.00 19.57
N PRO A 6 17.73 -9.82 18.31
CA PRO A 6 18.19 -10.94 17.50
C PRO A 6 19.38 -11.62 18.19
N SER A 7 19.32 -12.95 18.32
CA SER A 7 20.47 -13.73 18.76
C SER A 7 21.55 -13.75 17.68
N LEU A 8 22.82 -13.85 18.09
CA LEU A 8 23.96 -13.95 17.17
C LEU A 8 23.85 -15.16 16.22
N ASP A 9 23.13 -16.19 16.65
CA ASP A 9 22.97 -17.46 15.93
C ASP A 9 21.82 -17.45 14.89
N SER A 10 20.91 -16.46 14.96
CA SER A 10 19.75 -16.32 14.07
C SER A 10 19.58 -14.85 13.62
N PRO A 11 20.47 -14.33 12.76
CA PRO A 11 20.39 -12.95 12.32
C PRO A 11 19.10 -12.72 11.51
N VAL A 12 18.29 -11.76 11.95
CA VAL A 12 17.11 -11.34 11.21
C VAL A 12 17.53 -10.46 10.03
N PHE A 13 17.07 -10.81 8.83
CA PHE A 13 17.40 -10.12 7.58
C PHE A 13 17.12 -8.60 7.69
N LEU A 14 18.11 -7.78 7.30
CA LEU A 14 18.07 -6.31 7.31
C LEU A 14 17.72 -5.65 8.66
N TYR A 15 17.87 -6.35 9.79
CA TYR A 15 17.52 -5.82 11.11
C TYR A 15 18.20 -4.47 11.44
N GLY A 16 19.46 -4.29 11.06
CA GLY A 16 20.19 -3.03 11.25
C GLY A 16 19.62 -1.84 10.46
N LEU A 17 18.98 -2.12 9.32
CA LEU A 17 18.37 -1.11 8.45
C LEU A 17 16.87 -0.92 8.73
N ARG A 18 16.28 -1.63 9.70
CA ARG A 18 14.83 -1.62 9.96
C ARG A 18 14.26 -0.22 10.16
N ARG A 19 14.98 0.67 10.86
CA ARG A 19 14.54 2.05 11.11
C ARG A 19 14.49 2.87 9.83
N LEU A 20 15.52 2.75 8.98
CA LEU A 20 15.54 3.40 7.67
C LEU A 20 14.42 2.86 6.78
N LEU A 21 14.26 1.54 6.72
CA LEU A 21 13.20 0.90 5.94
C LEU A 21 11.81 1.33 6.41
N LEU A 22 11.58 1.48 7.72
CA LEU A 22 10.35 2.02 8.29
C LEU A 22 10.09 3.46 7.82
N LEU A 23 11.11 4.33 7.91
CA LEU A 23 10.98 5.71 7.45
C LEU A 23 10.65 5.79 5.96
N LEU A 24 11.34 4.99 5.13
CA LEU A 24 11.10 4.93 3.68
C LEU A 24 9.70 4.36 3.37
N HIS A 25 9.27 3.31 4.07
CA HIS A 25 7.94 2.73 3.91
C HIS A 25 6.85 3.73 4.31
N THR A 26 7.01 4.44 5.43
CA THR A 26 6.08 5.49 5.86
C THR A 26 6.02 6.64 4.84
N ALA A 27 7.17 7.12 4.35
CA ALA A 27 7.21 8.16 3.33
C ALA A 27 6.53 7.70 2.02
N GLY A 28 6.81 6.47 1.58
CA GLY A 28 6.16 5.84 0.42
C GLY A 28 4.65 5.74 0.59
N SER A 29 4.19 5.30 1.76
CA SER A 29 2.76 5.22 2.11
C SER A 29 2.06 6.58 2.03
N ILE A 30 2.70 7.67 2.47
CA ILE A 30 2.14 9.03 2.37
C ILE A 30 1.97 9.43 0.90
N VAL A 31 3.00 9.20 0.07
CA VAL A 31 2.94 9.48 -1.37
C VAL A 31 1.85 8.66 -2.04
N LEU A 32 1.77 7.36 -1.74
CA LEU A 32 0.78 6.43 -2.27
C LEU A 32 -0.65 6.86 -1.91
N LEU A 33 -0.89 7.16 -0.63
CA LEU A 33 -2.20 7.62 -0.12
C LEU A 33 -2.65 8.89 -0.85
N GLY A 34 -1.75 9.87 -0.99
CA GLY A 34 -1.99 11.10 -1.72
C GLY A 34 -2.30 10.86 -3.19
N ALA A 35 -1.45 10.10 -3.89
CA ALA A 35 -1.61 9.84 -5.32
C ALA A 35 -2.89 9.05 -5.64
N ALA A 36 -3.18 7.98 -4.88
CA ALA A 36 -4.37 7.15 -5.05
C ALA A 36 -5.65 7.96 -4.83
N THR A 37 -5.67 8.83 -3.81
CA THR A 37 -6.80 9.71 -3.51
C THR A 37 -7.03 10.72 -4.64
N HIS A 38 -5.97 11.39 -5.12
CA HIS A 38 -6.09 12.35 -6.23
C HIS A 38 -6.53 11.67 -7.53
N HIS A 39 -6.07 10.45 -7.81
CA HIS A 39 -6.49 9.67 -8.96
C HIS A 39 -7.98 9.30 -8.87
N ALA A 40 -8.42 8.74 -7.73
CA ALA A 40 -9.82 8.40 -7.49
C ALA A 40 -10.76 9.62 -7.58
N MET A 41 -10.34 10.77 -7.06
CA MET A 41 -11.09 12.03 -7.19
C MET A 41 -11.22 12.48 -8.66
N GLN A 42 -10.26 12.17 -9.53
CA GLN A 42 -10.38 12.49 -10.96
C GLN A 42 -11.36 11.57 -11.67
N MET A 43 -11.44 10.30 -11.29
CA MET A 43 -12.35 9.32 -11.88
C MET A 43 -13.82 9.73 -11.78
N ARG A 44 -14.20 10.54 -10.79
CA ARG A 44 -15.56 11.12 -10.71
C ARG A 44 -15.97 11.91 -11.96
N HIS A 45 -15.02 12.55 -12.65
CA HIS A 45 -15.28 13.29 -13.88
C HIS A 45 -15.42 12.33 -15.07
N TYR A 46 -14.57 11.30 -15.12
CA TYR A 46 -14.59 10.28 -16.17
C TYR A 46 -15.90 9.49 -16.17
N LEU A 47 -16.41 9.13 -14.98
CA LEU A 47 -17.73 8.51 -14.82
C LEU A 47 -18.89 9.41 -15.27
N ARG A 48 -18.69 10.73 -15.30
CA ARG A 48 -19.65 11.72 -15.84
C ARG A 48 -19.41 12.01 -17.34
N GLY A 49 -18.57 11.23 -18.00
CA GLY A 49 -18.22 11.40 -19.42
C GLY A 49 -17.37 12.65 -19.71
N ARG A 50 -16.76 13.26 -18.69
CA ARG A 50 -15.88 14.43 -18.83
C ARG A 50 -14.44 13.99 -18.63
N PHE A 51 -13.58 14.35 -19.58
CA PHE A 51 -12.16 13.96 -19.55
C PHE A 51 -11.23 15.17 -19.41
N PRO A 52 -11.35 15.99 -18.34
CA PRO A 52 -10.48 17.13 -18.15
C PRO A 52 -9.07 16.66 -17.76
N ARG A 53 -8.05 17.34 -18.31
CA ARG A 53 -6.64 17.16 -17.90
C ARG A 53 -6.16 15.70 -17.91
N VAL A 54 -6.46 14.95 -18.98
CA VAL A 54 -6.08 13.53 -19.14
C VAL A 54 -4.61 13.26 -18.80
N ARG A 55 -3.68 14.12 -19.24
CA ARG A 55 -2.24 13.98 -18.92
C ARG A 55 -1.96 13.96 -17.41
N GLN A 56 -2.65 14.80 -16.65
CA GLN A 56 -2.52 14.85 -15.20
C GLN A 56 -3.08 13.56 -14.57
N GLU A 57 -4.26 13.11 -15.01
CA GLU A 57 -4.86 11.85 -14.57
C GLU A 57 -3.90 10.67 -14.79
N LYS A 58 -3.35 10.52 -16.00
CA LYS A 58 -2.37 9.47 -16.32
C LYS A 58 -1.11 9.55 -15.45
N THR A 59 -0.68 10.76 -15.09
CA THR A 59 0.45 10.95 -14.17
C THR A 59 0.11 10.39 -12.80
N TRP A 60 -1.08 10.69 -12.27
CA TRP A 60 -1.51 10.15 -10.97
C TRP A 60 -1.65 8.63 -10.98
N ALA A 61 -2.14 8.03 -12.07
CA ALA A 61 -2.21 6.58 -12.23
C ALA A 61 -0.81 5.93 -12.15
N ARG A 62 0.18 6.50 -12.87
CA ARG A 62 1.57 6.02 -12.88
C ARG A 62 2.24 6.18 -11.53
N VAL A 63 2.07 7.36 -10.91
CA VAL A 63 2.62 7.62 -9.57
C VAL A 63 1.99 6.68 -8.55
N THR A 64 0.68 6.46 -8.59
CA THR A 64 -0.01 5.49 -7.73
C THR A 64 0.57 4.10 -7.91
N SER A 65 0.68 3.63 -9.16
CA SER A 65 1.23 2.31 -9.48
C SER A 65 2.68 2.13 -8.97
N ALA A 66 3.56 3.08 -9.29
CA ALA A 66 4.96 3.04 -8.88
C ALA A 66 5.12 3.13 -7.35
N ALA A 67 4.42 4.07 -6.71
CA ALA A 67 4.43 4.22 -5.25
C ALA A 67 3.89 2.97 -4.56
N TYR A 68 2.88 2.30 -5.13
CA TYR A 68 2.34 1.05 -4.59
C TYR A 68 3.41 -0.04 -4.61
N VAL A 69 4.02 -0.29 -5.77
CA VAL A 69 5.07 -1.31 -5.93
C VAL A 69 6.23 -1.06 -4.96
N ILE A 70 6.73 0.18 -4.90
CA ILE A 70 7.85 0.55 -4.02
C ILE A 70 7.48 0.36 -2.54
N THR A 71 6.31 0.86 -2.13
CA THR A 71 5.86 0.79 -0.74
C THR A 71 5.60 -0.64 -0.30
N PHE A 72 5.00 -1.45 -1.17
CA PHE A 72 4.80 -2.89 -0.96
C PHE A 72 6.13 -3.62 -0.80
N ALA A 73 7.09 -3.36 -1.69
CA ALA A 73 8.44 -3.96 -1.61
C ALA A 73 9.16 -3.59 -0.30
N LEU A 74 9.09 -2.32 0.12
CA LEU A 74 9.64 -1.88 1.40
C LEU A 74 8.96 -2.58 2.59
N GLY A 75 7.64 -2.77 2.53
CA GLY A 75 6.89 -3.54 3.52
C GLY A 75 7.32 -5.00 3.57
N ALA A 76 7.51 -5.64 2.41
CA ALA A 76 8.02 -7.00 2.30
C ALA A 76 9.44 -7.14 2.86
N LEU A 77 10.31 -6.14 2.65
CA LEU A 77 11.65 -6.10 3.25
C LEU A 77 11.63 -5.93 4.77
N LEU A 78 10.64 -5.23 5.33
CA LEU A 78 10.41 -5.10 6.78
C LEU A 78 9.79 -6.36 7.40
N TYR A 79 9.10 -7.17 6.60
CA TYR A 79 8.29 -8.30 7.07
C TYR A 79 9.02 -9.29 7.98
N PRO A 80 10.28 -9.71 7.72
CA PRO A 80 11.00 -10.61 8.62
C PRO A 80 11.18 -10.02 10.03
N SER A 81 11.53 -8.73 10.10
CA SER A 81 11.69 -8.03 11.37
C SER A 81 10.36 -7.90 12.12
N TYR A 82 9.28 -7.56 11.41
CA TYR A 82 7.93 -7.53 11.97
C TYR A 82 7.50 -8.89 12.54
N ARG A 83 7.64 -9.95 11.75
CA ARG A 83 7.17 -11.30 12.07
C ARG A 83 7.80 -11.83 13.35
N VAL A 84 9.11 -11.61 13.52
CA VAL A 84 9.82 -12.07 14.72
C VAL A 84 9.52 -11.16 15.91
N HIS A 85 9.77 -9.85 15.79
CA HIS A 85 9.86 -8.97 16.95
C HIS A 85 8.52 -8.41 17.43
N VAL A 86 7.55 -8.28 16.53
CA VAL A 86 6.24 -7.68 16.84
C VAL A 86 5.16 -8.74 16.88
N ARG A 87 5.06 -9.57 15.83
CA ARG A 87 4.03 -10.60 15.76
C ARG A 87 4.24 -11.71 16.79
N ALA A 88 5.32 -12.49 16.65
CA ALA A 88 5.56 -13.67 17.49
C ALA A 88 5.86 -13.31 18.95
N CYS A 89 6.73 -12.32 19.19
CA CYS A 89 7.13 -11.97 20.55
C CYS A 89 6.07 -11.20 21.35
N TRP A 90 5.07 -10.60 20.71
CA TRP A 90 4.13 -9.75 21.43
C TRP A 90 2.67 -9.90 21.00
N LEU A 91 2.34 -9.64 19.72
CA LEU A 91 0.94 -9.59 19.28
C LEU A 91 0.20 -10.92 19.44
N GLU A 92 0.85 -12.06 19.16
CA GLU A 92 0.22 -13.37 19.31
C GLU A 92 -0.15 -13.69 20.76
N GLN A 93 0.63 -13.17 21.71
CA GLN A 93 0.43 -13.40 23.14
C GLN A 93 -0.55 -12.41 23.78
N HIS A 94 -0.53 -11.15 23.33
CA HIS A 94 -1.22 -10.04 24.03
C HIS A 94 -2.36 -9.42 23.23
N ALA A 95 -2.38 -9.57 21.89
CA ALA A 95 -3.28 -8.84 21.01
C ALA A 95 -3.62 -9.63 19.72
N PRO A 96 -4.14 -10.87 19.80
CA PRO A 96 -4.34 -11.74 18.64
C PRO A 96 -5.30 -11.17 17.59
N LEU A 97 -6.24 -10.31 18.00
CA LEU A 97 -7.12 -9.59 17.08
C LEU A 97 -6.32 -8.73 16.07
N TYR A 98 -5.23 -8.10 16.51
CA TYR A 98 -4.39 -7.26 15.66
C TYR A 98 -3.55 -8.10 14.69
N VAL A 99 -3.24 -9.36 15.04
CA VAL A 99 -2.65 -10.33 14.11
C VAL A 99 -3.62 -10.61 12.97
N GLY A 100 -4.90 -10.88 13.29
CA GLY A 100 -5.94 -11.09 12.26
C GLY A 100 -6.15 -9.86 11.37
N LEU A 101 -6.19 -8.66 11.94
CA LEU A 101 -6.27 -7.42 11.16
C LEU A 101 -5.05 -7.23 10.24
N PHE A 102 -3.86 -7.59 10.74
CA PHE A 102 -2.65 -7.55 9.94
C PHE A 102 -2.73 -8.53 8.76
N ASP A 103 -3.14 -9.78 9.00
CA ASP A 103 -3.25 -10.80 7.95
C ASP A 103 -4.27 -10.40 6.87
N VAL A 104 -5.41 -9.82 7.28
CA VAL A 104 -6.43 -9.29 6.35
C VAL A 104 -5.83 -8.22 5.46
N LYS A 105 -5.13 -7.21 6.02
CA LYS A 105 -4.53 -6.16 5.20
C LYS A 105 -3.47 -6.71 4.25
N GLU A 106 -2.70 -7.73 4.62
CA GLU A 106 -1.67 -8.30 3.72
C GLU A 106 -2.28 -8.94 2.47
N VAL A 107 -3.42 -9.62 2.64
CA VAL A 107 -4.17 -10.19 1.52
C VAL A 107 -4.69 -9.09 0.61
N PHE A 108 -5.35 -8.07 1.17
CA PHE A 108 -5.86 -6.95 0.38
C PHE A 108 -4.74 -6.17 -0.31
N ALA A 109 -3.64 -5.90 0.39
CA ALA A 109 -2.46 -5.23 -0.15
C ALA A 109 -1.89 -5.99 -1.35
N SER A 110 -1.82 -7.32 -1.27
CA SER A 110 -1.29 -8.17 -2.34
C SER A 110 -2.23 -8.23 -3.55
N LEU A 111 -3.55 -8.30 -3.32
CA LEU A 111 -4.54 -8.28 -4.40
C LEU A 111 -4.57 -6.92 -5.10
N ALA A 112 -4.58 -5.83 -4.35
CA ALA A 112 -4.59 -4.48 -4.90
C ALA A 112 -3.25 -4.11 -5.58
N LEU A 113 -2.13 -4.77 -5.28
CA LEU A 113 -0.89 -4.64 -6.05
C LEU A 113 -1.12 -4.98 -7.53
N VAL A 114 -1.79 -6.10 -7.80
CA VAL A 114 -2.10 -6.54 -9.18
C VAL A 114 -2.97 -5.49 -9.88
N VAL A 115 -3.97 -4.96 -9.17
CA VAL A 115 -4.86 -3.92 -9.68
C VAL A 115 -4.10 -2.61 -9.94
N ALA A 116 -3.22 -2.20 -9.03
CA ALA A 116 -2.42 -0.99 -9.15
C ALA A 116 -1.41 -1.06 -10.30
N VAL A 117 -0.80 -2.23 -10.54
CA VAL A 117 0.06 -2.47 -11.71
C VAL A 117 -0.78 -2.39 -12.98
N GLY A 118 -1.93 -3.08 -13.04
CA GLY A 118 -2.85 -3.02 -14.18
C GLY A 118 -3.32 -1.58 -14.48
N LEU A 119 -3.61 -0.80 -13.44
CA LEU A 119 -3.99 0.61 -13.55
C LEU A 119 -2.86 1.45 -14.16
N GLY A 120 -1.62 1.24 -13.69
CA GLY A 120 -0.43 1.88 -14.23
C GLY A 120 -0.19 1.54 -15.70
N LEU A 121 -0.36 0.27 -16.09
CA LEU A 121 -0.20 -0.19 -17.47
C LEU A 121 -1.29 0.41 -18.39
N LEU A 122 -2.55 0.37 -17.98
CA LEU A 122 -3.66 1.00 -18.72
C LEU A 122 -3.47 2.51 -18.88
N SER A 123 -2.72 3.17 -17.99
CA SER A 123 -2.42 4.59 -18.14
C SER A 123 -1.56 4.95 -19.37
N TYR A 124 -0.89 3.97 -19.98
CA TYR A 124 -0.09 4.19 -21.19
C TYR A 124 -0.90 4.02 -22.48
N THR A 125 -1.96 3.21 -22.46
CA THR A 125 -2.71 2.81 -23.66
C THR A 125 -4.12 3.37 -23.71
N LEU A 126 -4.82 3.47 -22.57
CA LEU A 126 -6.24 3.85 -22.53
C LEU A 126 -6.47 5.29 -22.97
N ARG A 127 -7.27 5.47 -24.02
CA ARG A 127 -7.76 6.77 -24.52
C ARG A 127 -9.23 6.95 -24.13
N PRO A 128 -9.53 7.65 -23.01
CA PRO A 128 -10.86 7.59 -22.39
C PRO A 128 -11.98 8.22 -23.24
N ALA A 129 -11.65 9.12 -24.16
CA ALA A 129 -12.63 9.71 -25.09
C ALA A 129 -13.07 8.74 -26.20
N GLU A 130 -12.16 7.86 -26.63
CA GLU A 130 -12.39 6.87 -27.70
C GLU A 130 -12.91 5.54 -27.12
N GLU A 131 -12.40 5.14 -25.96
CA GLU A 131 -12.63 3.82 -25.34
C GLU A 131 -13.59 3.93 -24.15
N ARG A 132 -14.76 4.53 -24.35
CA ARG A 132 -15.71 4.86 -23.26
C ARG A 132 -16.17 3.63 -22.45
N ALA A 133 -16.20 2.45 -23.06
CA ALA A 133 -16.59 1.20 -22.39
C ALA A 133 -15.59 0.76 -21.31
N LEU A 134 -14.30 1.12 -21.45
CA LEU A 134 -13.26 0.77 -20.46
C LEU A 134 -13.18 1.77 -19.30
N VAL A 135 -13.81 2.95 -19.44
CA VAL A 135 -13.77 4.01 -18.43
C VAL A 135 -14.32 3.55 -17.07
N PRO A 136 -15.47 2.85 -16.97
CA PRO A 136 -15.97 2.36 -15.68
C PRO A 136 -15.03 1.35 -15.03
N VAL A 137 -14.40 0.47 -15.82
CA VAL A 137 -13.43 -0.52 -15.31
C VAL A 137 -12.21 0.18 -14.75
N TYR A 138 -11.63 1.11 -15.49
CA TYR A 138 -10.47 1.90 -15.06
C TYR A 138 -10.78 2.74 -13.80
N ALA A 139 -11.98 3.32 -13.73
CA ALA A 139 -12.44 4.03 -12.55
C ALA A 139 -12.62 3.09 -11.35
N ALA A 140 -13.24 1.92 -11.53
CA ALA A 140 -13.41 0.92 -10.48
C ALA A 140 -12.06 0.45 -9.93
N MET A 141 -11.09 0.16 -10.80
CA MET A 141 -9.72 -0.19 -10.40
C MET A 141 -9.11 0.91 -9.51
N SER A 142 -9.25 2.18 -9.91
CA SER A 142 -8.77 3.31 -9.10
C SER A 142 -9.45 3.39 -7.73
N PHE A 143 -10.77 3.21 -7.66
CA PHE A 143 -11.49 3.27 -6.38
C PHE A 143 -11.12 2.10 -5.47
N VAL A 144 -10.97 0.90 -6.03
CA VAL A 144 -10.51 -0.29 -5.28
C VAL A 144 -9.11 -0.06 -4.71
N VAL A 145 -8.15 0.39 -5.53
CA VAL A 145 -6.79 0.69 -5.04
C VAL A 145 -6.83 1.75 -3.96
N CYS A 146 -7.57 2.85 -4.17
CA CYS A 146 -7.69 3.91 -3.16
C CYS A 146 -8.30 3.40 -1.85
N ALA A 147 -9.36 2.60 -1.91
CA ALA A 147 -10.01 2.04 -0.73
C ALA A 147 -9.08 1.12 0.06
N VAL A 148 -8.35 0.24 -0.64
CA VAL A 148 -7.38 -0.67 0.00
C VAL A 148 -6.22 0.11 0.62
N VAL A 149 -5.67 1.11 -0.08
CA VAL A 149 -4.59 1.95 0.48
C VAL A 149 -5.04 2.66 1.76
N TRP A 150 -6.27 3.18 1.81
CA TRP A 150 -6.82 3.79 3.03
C TRP A 150 -7.05 2.76 4.14
N LEU A 151 -7.55 1.57 3.80
CA LEU A 151 -7.70 0.46 4.75
C LEU A 151 -6.34 0.09 5.36
N ASP A 152 -5.33 -0.15 4.52
CA ASP A 152 -3.97 -0.55 4.92
C ASP A 152 -3.30 0.50 5.79
N ALA A 153 -3.45 1.78 5.44
CA ALA A 153 -2.93 2.90 6.24
C ALA A 153 -3.60 2.96 7.61
N THR A 154 -4.93 2.84 7.66
CA THR A 154 -5.70 2.90 8.91
C THR A 154 -5.35 1.73 9.83
N LEU A 155 -5.33 0.50 9.29
CA LEU A 155 -4.94 -0.69 10.04
C LEU A 155 -3.46 -0.65 10.46
N GLY A 156 -2.58 -0.11 9.61
CA GLY A 156 -1.18 0.12 9.94
C GLY A 156 -1.00 1.06 11.14
N ILE A 157 -1.68 2.20 11.16
CA ILE A 157 -1.67 3.15 12.29
C ILE A 157 -2.22 2.48 13.55
N LEU A 158 -3.34 1.76 13.43
CA LEU A 158 -3.97 1.06 14.54
C LEU A 158 -3.02 0.01 15.15
N ILE A 159 -2.39 -0.83 14.34
CA ILE A 159 -1.42 -1.84 14.81
C ILE A 159 -0.21 -1.17 15.48
N VAL A 160 0.35 -0.14 14.87
CA VAL A 160 1.52 0.58 15.43
C VAL A 160 1.18 1.28 16.75
N SER A 161 -0.06 1.77 16.92
CA SER A 161 -0.51 2.40 18.18
C SER A 161 -0.53 1.44 19.37
N VAL A 162 -0.73 0.15 19.11
CA VAL A 162 -0.60 -0.91 20.13
C VAL A 162 0.86 -1.35 20.25
N ARG A 163 1.47 -1.71 19.11
CA ARG A 163 2.87 -2.10 19.05
C ARG A 163 3.46 -1.88 17.65
N GLY A 164 4.42 -0.96 17.56
CA GLY A 164 5.23 -0.75 16.37
C GLY A 164 6.56 -1.52 16.38
N ILE A 165 7.21 -1.56 15.22
CA ILE A 165 8.62 -1.95 15.09
C ILE A 165 9.45 -0.70 15.44
N GLY A 166 10.23 -0.71 16.53
CA GLY A 166 11.01 0.47 16.94
C GLY A 166 11.59 0.42 18.34
#